data_AF-A0A0W0TJY8-F1
#
_entry.id   AF-A0A0W0TJY8-F1
#
_cell.length_a   1.000
_cell.length_b   1.000
_cell.length_c   1.000
_cell.angle_alpha   90.00
_cell.angle_beta   90.00
_cell.angle_gamma   90.00
#
_symmetry.space_group_name_H-M   'P 1'
#
loop_
_entity.id
_entity.type
_entity.pdbx_description
1 polymer ?
#
loop_
_entity_poly.entity_id
_entity_poly.type
_entity_poly.pdbx_seq_one_letter_code
_entity_poly.pdbx_strand_id
1 'polypeptide(L)'
;MPDYKELLEKATTLPQNLVVAHDKRYSYVCMFFTSVLCTQAYTDALLIQKTAVCLNHYKACDEEKKLVLMGMYIYVARKNDGGLSLLGDNTLLQLLHAHLKIKSFSEFSADFIKECYTELDKFSDWVYQQREFEEPHALYTAFPHDMKIIIQSPVVEEKNAHGCLGMVSDCLSGLRI
;
A
#
# COMPACT_ATOMS: atom_id res chain seq x y z
N MET A 1 -13.95 0.97 11.21
CA MET A 1 -13.32 0.17 10.15
C MET A 1 -14.39 -0.54 9.33
N PRO A 2 -14.20 -0.71 8.01
CA PRO A 2 -15.09 -1.51 7.16
C PRO A 2 -15.07 -3.00 7.55
N ASP A 3 -16.11 -3.73 7.16
CA ASP A 3 -16.09 -5.20 7.22
C ASP A 3 -15.25 -5.78 6.07
N TYR A 4 -15.00 -7.09 6.12
CA TYR A 4 -14.16 -7.75 5.10
C TYR A 4 -14.78 -7.68 3.70
N LYS A 5 -16.11 -7.88 3.57
CA LYS A 5 -16.79 -7.93 2.27
C LYS A 5 -16.80 -6.56 1.59
N GLU A 6 -17.10 -5.51 2.34
CA GLU A 6 -17.05 -4.12 1.89
C GLU A 6 -15.63 -3.76 1.44
N LEU A 7 -14.61 -4.15 2.22
CA LEU A 7 -13.22 -3.87 1.88
C LEU A 7 -12.77 -4.65 0.64
N LEU A 8 -13.21 -5.89 0.49
CA LEU A 8 -12.93 -6.75 -0.66
C LEU A 8 -13.52 -6.16 -1.95
N GLU A 9 -14.80 -5.78 -1.93
CA GLU A 9 -15.48 -5.16 -3.08
C GLU A 9 -14.82 -3.83 -3.50
N LYS A 10 -14.44 -3.02 -2.52
CA LYS A 10 -13.71 -1.77 -2.77
C LYS A 10 -12.32 -2.01 -3.34
N ALA A 11 -11.61 -3.03 -2.85
CA ALA A 11 -10.29 -3.40 -3.36
C ALA A 11 -10.35 -3.95 -4.80
N THR A 12 -11.37 -4.73 -5.14
CA THR A 12 -11.52 -5.30 -6.49
C THR A 12 -11.87 -4.24 -7.54
N THR A 13 -12.52 -3.14 -7.15
CA THR A 13 -12.91 -2.04 -8.04
C THR A 13 -11.97 -0.83 -7.99
N LEU A 14 -10.94 -0.87 -7.14
CA LEU A 14 -10.04 0.25 -6.89
C LEU A 14 -9.36 0.80 -8.17
N PRO A 15 -8.80 -0.02 -9.08
CA PRO A 15 -8.18 0.50 -10.31
C PRO A 15 -9.17 1.26 -11.19
N GLN A 16 -10.41 0.78 -11.33
CA GLN A 16 -11.44 1.49 -12.10
C GLN A 16 -11.83 2.81 -11.42
N ASN A 17 -11.99 2.80 -10.09
CA ASN A 17 -12.32 4.00 -9.32
C ASN A 17 -11.21 5.06 -9.45
N LEU A 18 -9.95 4.65 -9.50
CA LEU A 18 -8.81 5.53 -9.70
C LEU A 18 -8.84 6.19 -11.09
N VAL A 19 -9.07 5.42 -12.16
CA VAL A 19 -9.20 5.96 -13.53
C VAL A 19 -10.32 7.00 -13.61
N VAL A 20 -11.50 6.68 -13.08
CA VAL A 20 -12.65 7.60 -13.08
C VAL A 20 -12.36 8.88 -12.28
N ALA A 21 -11.66 8.77 -11.15
CA ALA A 21 -11.31 9.92 -10.33
C ALA A 21 -10.29 10.83 -11.03
N HIS A 22 -9.32 10.26 -11.75
CA HIS A 22 -8.38 11.04 -12.57
C HIS A 22 -9.09 11.72 -13.76
N ASP A 23 -9.92 11.01 -14.52
CA ASP A 23 -10.63 11.57 -15.68
C ASP A 23 -11.49 12.79 -15.30
N LYS A 24 -12.18 12.73 -14.16
CA LYS A 24 -12.96 13.86 -13.63
C LYS A 24 -12.09 15.07 -13.28
N ARG A 25 -10.85 14.86 -12.84
CA ARG A 25 -9.94 15.91 -12.39
C ARG A 25 -9.23 16.60 -13.56
N TYR A 26 -8.91 15.86 -14.61
CA TYR A 26 -8.18 16.36 -15.79
C TYR A 26 -9.09 16.82 -16.95
N SER A 27 -10.41 16.74 -16.80
CA SER A 27 -11.38 17.21 -17.80
C SER A 27 -11.28 18.72 -18.15
N TYR A 28 -10.46 19.51 -17.46
CA TYR A 28 -10.31 20.96 -17.72
C TYR A 28 -8.89 21.41 -18.11
N VAL A 29 -7.84 20.61 -17.90
CA VAL A 29 -6.45 21.04 -18.18
C VAL A 29 -5.59 19.83 -18.59
N CYS A 30 -4.99 19.91 -19.79
CA CYS A 30 -3.90 19.05 -20.30
C CYS A 30 -4.24 17.63 -20.81
N MET A 31 -4.58 17.51 -22.09
CA MET A 31 -4.57 16.24 -22.85
C MET A 31 -3.15 15.70 -23.20
N PHE A 32 -2.06 16.37 -22.80
CA PHE A 32 -0.72 16.05 -23.33
C PHE A 32 0.30 15.50 -22.31
N PHE A 33 -0.01 15.43 -21.01
CA PHE A 33 0.96 15.04 -19.96
C PHE A 33 0.52 13.90 -19.03
N THR A 34 -0.66 13.30 -19.23
CA THR A 34 -1.29 12.39 -18.26
C THR A 34 -0.79 10.94 -18.31
N SER A 35 0.00 10.52 -19.30
CA SER A 35 0.35 9.11 -19.48
C SER A 35 1.44 8.58 -18.53
N VAL A 36 2.35 9.43 -18.05
CA VAL A 36 3.53 8.97 -17.30
C VAL A 36 3.29 8.94 -15.79
N LEU A 37 2.53 9.88 -15.25
CA LEU A 37 2.27 10.01 -13.80
C LEU A 37 1.20 9.02 -13.28
N CYS A 38 0.38 8.44 -14.15
CA CYS A 38 -0.70 7.52 -13.77
C CYS A 38 -0.21 6.06 -13.58
N THR A 39 1.02 5.74 -13.98
CA THR A 39 1.52 4.35 -13.97
C THR A 39 1.69 3.79 -12.56
N GLN A 40 2.38 4.51 -11.68
CA GLN A 40 2.71 3.99 -10.35
C GLN A 40 1.47 3.81 -9.46
N ALA A 41 0.60 4.82 -9.41
CA ALA A 41 -0.64 4.76 -8.63
C ALA A 41 -1.57 3.65 -9.15
N TYR A 42 -1.65 3.48 -10.47
CA TYR A 42 -2.41 2.38 -11.07
C TYR A 42 -1.79 1.01 -10.79
N THR A 43 -0.47 0.88 -10.85
CA THR A 43 0.25 -0.35 -10.47
C THR A 43 0.00 -0.71 -9.00
N ASP A 44 0.04 0.27 -8.10
CA ASP A 44 -0.23 0.05 -6.68
C ASP A 44 -1.72 -0.31 -6.42
N ALA A 45 -2.65 0.30 -7.17
CA ALA A 45 -4.06 -0.09 -7.15
C ALA A 45 -4.29 -1.52 -7.67
N LEU A 46 -3.59 -1.91 -8.74
CA LEU A 46 -3.61 -3.28 -9.28
C LEU A 46 -3.05 -4.28 -8.28
N LEU A 47 -2.02 -3.91 -7.51
CA LEU A 47 -1.47 -4.76 -6.46
C LEU A 47 -2.52 -5.07 -5.38
N ILE A 48 -3.27 -4.06 -4.95
CA ILE A 48 -4.39 -4.23 -4.02
C ILE A 48 -5.49 -5.12 -4.63
N GLN A 49 -5.87 -4.88 -5.88
CA GLN A 49 -6.88 -5.68 -6.58
C GLN A 49 -6.46 -7.15 -6.70
N LYS A 50 -5.22 -7.42 -7.14
CA LYS A 50 -4.69 -8.78 -7.26
C LYS A 50 -4.64 -9.49 -5.90
N THR A 51 -4.30 -8.77 -4.84
CA THR A 51 -4.36 -9.28 -3.47
C THR A 51 -5.78 -9.69 -3.09
N ALA A 52 -6.76 -8.82 -3.34
CA ALA A 52 -8.17 -9.10 -3.09
C ALA A 52 -8.68 -10.34 -3.86
N VAL A 53 -8.33 -10.46 -5.14
CA VAL A 53 -8.69 -11.62 -5.97
C VAL A 53 -8.07 -12.90 -5.39
N CYS A 54 -6.77 -12.88 -5.09
CA CYS A 54 -6.04 -14.04 -4.57
C CYS A 54 -6.49 -14.48 -3.16
N LEU A 55 -7.03 -13.57 -2.34
CA LEU A 55 -7.57 -13.87 -1.01
C LEU A 55 -8.77 -14.83 -1.04
N ASN A 56 -9.46 -14.96 -2.18
CA ASN A 56 -10.52 -15.95 -2.34
C ASN A 56 -10.00 -17.39 -2.23
N HIS A 57 -8.74 -17.62 -2.58
CA HIS A 57 -8.10 -18.95 -2.54
C HIS A 57 -7.31 -19.20 -1.26
N TYR A 58 -7.07 -18.17 -0.46
CA TYR A 58 -6.37 -18.29 0.81
C TYR A 58 -7.30 -18.91 1.87
N LYS A 59 -6.89 -20.03 2.45
CA LYS A 59 -7.67 -20.78 3.45
C LYS A 59 -7.47 -20.22 4.86
N ALA A 60 -7.89 -18.98 5.04
CA ALA A 60 -7.88 -18.25 6.30
C ALA A 60 -9.30 -17.78 6.67
N CYS A 61 -9.55 -17.39 7.91
CA CYS A 61 -10.84 -16.82 8.30
C CYS A 61 -11.01 -15.38 7.77
N ASP A 62 -12.23 -14.85 7.75
CA ASP A 62 -12.52 -13.53 7.18
C ASP A 62 -11.76 -12.41 7.90
N GLU A 63 -11.52 -12.55 9.20
CA GLU A 63 -10.73 -11.64 10.02
C GLU A 63 -9.25 -11.61 9.59
N GLU A 64 -8.63 -12.77 9.39
CA GLU A 64 -7.25 -12.89 8.90
C GLU A 64 -7.13 -12.31 7.48
N LYS A 65 -8.07 -12.63 6.58
CA LYS A 65 -8.10 -12.07 5.22
C LYS A 65 -8.27 -10.55 5.23
N LYS A 66 -9.08 -10.03 6.17
CA LYS A 66 -9.22 -8.60 6.38
C LYS A 66 -7.89 -7.98 6.82
N LEU A 67 -7.17 -8.59 7.76
CA LEU A 67 -5.86 -8.10 8.20
C LEU A 67 -4.84 -8.07 7.05
N VAL A 68 -4.81 -9.10 6.19
CA VAL A 68 -3.97 -9.11 4.98
C VAL A 68 -4.30 -7.93 4.08
N LEU A 69 -5.60 -7.73 3.78
CA LEU A 69 -6.03 -6.67 2.88
C LEU A 69 -5.75 -5.29 3.47
N MET A 70 -5.98 -5.11 4.78
CA MET A 70 -5.63 -3.87 5.49
C MET A 70 -4.11 -3.63 5.48
N GLY A 71 -3.31 -4.67 5.69
CA GLY A 71 -1.85 -4.60 5.58
C GLY A 71 -1.41 -4.11 4.21
N MET A 72 -2.03 -4.60 3.14
CA MET A 72 -1.73 -4.17 1.77
C MET A 72 -2.07 -2.70 1.54
N TYR A 73 -3.23 -2.24 2.05
CA TYR A 73 -3.60 -0.82 1.99
C TYR A 73 -2.59 0.06 2.74
N ILE A 74 -2.17 -0.33 3.94
CA ILE A 74 -1.20 0.43 4.75
C ILE A 74 0.17 0.45 4.07
N TYR A 75 0.61 -0.69 3.52
CA TYR A 75 1.86 -0.79 2.75
C TYR A 75 1.85 0.17 1.56
N VAL A 76 0.82 0.13 0.72
CA VAL A 76 0.69 1.02 -0.44
C VAL A 76 0.63 2.48 -0.02
N ALA A 77 -0.11 2.81 1.04
CA ALA A 77 -0.20 4.16 1.55
C ALA A 77 1.16 4.70 1.98
N ARG A 78 1.92 3.95 2.78
CA ARG A 78 3.27 4.35 3.22
C ARG A 78 4.26 4.50 2.08
N LYS A 79 4.19 3.60 1.09
CA LYS A 79 5.00 3.72 -0.13
C LYS A 79 4.72 5.02 -0.89
N ASN A 80 3.46 5.48 -0.88
CA ASN A 80 3.02 6.70 -1.56
C ASN A 80 3.11 7.97 -0.69
N ASP A 81 3.34 7.86 0.62
CA ASP A 81 3.49 9.00 1.55
C ASP A 81 4.91 9.59 1.58
N GLY A 82 5.89 8.91 0.96
CA GLY A 82 7.28 9.38 0.85
C GLY A 82 7.41 10.70 0.08
N GLY A 83 8.13 11.67 0.66
CA GLY A 83 8.12 13.12 0.36
C GLY A 83 8.34 13.65 -1.07
N LEU A 84 8.43 12.79 -2.09
CA LEU A 84 8.30 13.18 -3.50
C LEU A 84 6.84 13.26 -3.97
N SER A 85 5.89 12.65 -3.25
CA SER A 85 4.44 12.70 -3.54
C SER A 85 3.75 14.00 -3.11
N LEU A 86 4.41 14.86 -2.33
CA LEU A 86 3.92 16.20 -1.97
C LEU A 86 3.64 17.10 -3.19
N LEU A 87 4.21 16.77 -4.36
CA LEU A 87 3.95 17.42 -5.65
C LEU A 87 3.12 16.55 -6.61
N GLY A 88 2.73 15.34 -6.19
CA GLY A 88 2.06 14.33 -7.00
C GLY A 88 0.55 14.22 -6.75
N ASP A 89 -0.12 13.45 -7.59
CA ASP A 89 -1.56 13.22 -7.49
C ASP A 89 -1.91 12.28 -6.32
N ASN A 90 -2.42 12.86 -5.23
CA ASN A 90 -2.86 12.15 -4.02
C ASN A 90 -4.21 11.39 -4.18
N THR A 91 -4.73 11.24 -5.39
CA THR A 91 -6.03 10.58 -5.63
C THR A 91 -6.07 9.15 -5.09
N LEU A 92 -4.99 8.37 -5.27
CA LEU A 92 -4.92 7.01 -4.71
C LEU A 92 -5.05 7.05 -3.19
N LEU A 93 -4.25 7.86 -2.50
CA LEU A 93 -4.27 7.95 -1.03
C LEU A 93 -5.65 8.38 -0.50
N GLN A 94 -6.32 9.32 -1.18
CA GLN A 94 -7.68 9.73 -0.84
C GLN A 94 -8.70 8.57 -0.99
N LEU A 95 -8.58 7.77 -2.05
CA LEU A 95 -9.42 6.58 -2.23
C LEU A 95 -9.15 5.54 -1.14
N LEU A 96 -7.89 5.31 -0.76
CA LEU A 96 -7.53 4.38 0.33
C LEU A 96 -8.12 4.84 1.67
N HIS A 97 -8.01 6.12 2.00
CA HIS A 97 -8.64 6.70 3.20
C HIS A 97 -10.17 6.50 3.20
N ALA A 98 -10.82 6.80 2.07
CA ALA A 98 -12.27 6.63 1.92
C ALA A 98 -12.70 5.17 2.04
N HIS A 99 -11.93 4.23 1.49
CA HIS A 99 -12.20 2.80 1.61
C HIS A 99 -12.13 2.33 3.07
N LEU A 100 -11.10 2.77 3.80
CA LEU A 100 -10.85 2.41 5.20
C LEU A 100 -11.69 3.19 6.21
N LYS A 101 -12.40 4.25 5.77
CA LYS A 101 -13.19 5.16 6.61
C LYS A 101 -12.32 5.84 7.68
N ILE A 102 -11.10 6.24 7.31
CA ILE A 102 -10.13 6.96 8.16
C ILE A 102 -9.81 8.31 7.55
N LYS A 103 -9.32 9.26 8.35
CA LYS A 103 -8.77 10.52 7.87
C LYS A 103 -7.26 10.43 7.63
N SER A 104 -6.57 9.61 8.41
CA SER A 104 -5.14 9.39 8.33
C SER A 104 -4.76 7.96 8.71
N PHE A 105 -3.73 7.40 8.09
CA PHE A 105 -3.12 6.13 8.49
C PHE A 105 -2.45 6.19 9.87
N SER A 106 -2.17 7.40 10.39
CA SER A 106 -1.67 7.61 11.76
C SER A 106 -2.72 7.28 12.83
N GLU A 107 -3.98 7.07 12.46
CA GLU A 107 -5.04 6.62 13.39
C GLU A 107 -4.84 5.16 13.82
N PHE A 108 -4.03 4.38 13.08
CA PHE A 108 -3.73 3.00 13.43
C PHE A 108 -2.61 2.92 14.47
N SER A 109 -2.83 2.12 15.52
CA SER A 109 -1.78 1.84 16.51
C SER A 109 -0.65 1.02 15.88
N ALA A 110 0.56 1.16 16.42
CA ALA A 110 1.71 0.37 15.97
C ALA A 110 1.45 -1.15 16.09
N ASP A 111 0.77 -1.57 17.16
CA ASP A 111 0.39 -2.98 17.36
C ASP A 111 -0.55 -3.49 16.27
N PHE A 112 -1.56 -2.69 15.90
CA PHE A 112 -2.50 -3.08 14.84
C PHE A 112 -1.82 -3.15 13.47
N ILE A 113 -0.92 -2.20 13.18
CA ILE A 113 -0.14 -2.23 11.93
C ILE A 113 0.76 -3.48 11.89
N LYS A 114 1.40 -3.81 13.03
CA LYS A 114 2.22 -5.01 13.16
C LYS A 114 1.41 -6.28 12.95
N GLU A 115 0.19 -6.35 13.48
CA GLU A 115 -0.72 -7.47 13.28
C GLU A 115 -1.07 -7.63 11.79
N CYS A 116 -1.43 -6.52 11.12
CA CYS A 116 -1.71 -6.52 9.69
C CYS A 116 -0.52 -7.00 8.85
N TYR A 117 0.69 -6.53 9.16
CA TYR A 117 1.92 -6.93 8.47
C TYR A 117 2.33 -8.37 8.76
N THR A 118 2.05 -8.88 9.97
CA THR A 118 2.28 -10.28 10.31
C THR A 118 1.41 -11.20 9.46
N GLU A 119 0.13 -10.88 9.31
CA GLU A 119 -0.76 -11.65 8.44
C GLU A 119 -0.41 -11.50 6.96
N LEU A 120 0.00 -10.29 6.55
CA LEU A 120 0.44 -10.05 5.18
C LEU A 120 1.73 -10.83 4.83
N ASP A 121 2.68 -10.98 5.76
CA ASP A 121 3.90 -11.78 5.51
C ASP A 121 3.56 -13.28 5.39
N LYS A 122 2.70 -13.81 6.27
CA LYS A 122 2.19 -15.19 6.17
C LYS A 122 1.49 -15.44 4.83
N PHE A 123 0.64 -14.52 4.41
CA PHE A 123 -0.02 -14.58 3.11
C PHE A 123 0.98 -14.50 1.96
N SER A 124 2.00 -13.65 2.06
CA SER A 124 3.05 -13.52 1.04
C SER A 124 3.86 -14.82 0.90
N ASP A 125 4.17 -15.49 2.01
CA ASP A 125 4.80 -16.82 2.01
C ASP A 125 3.91 -17.87 1.35
N TRP A 126 2.61 -17.85 1.65
CA TRP A 126 1.65 -18.73 1.00
C TRP A 126 1.57 -18.48 -0.51
N VAL A 127 1.50 -17.23 -0.95
CA VAL A 127 1.52 -16.86 -2.38
C VAL A 127 2.77 -17.42 -3.07
N TYR A 128 3.94 -17.31 -2.43
CA TYR A 128 5.19 -17.87 -2.95
C TYR A 128 5.15 -19.41 -3.09
N GLN A 129 4.55 -20.11 -2.12
CA GLN A 129 4.36 -21.56 -2.15
C GLN A 129 3.37 -21.97 -3.26
N GLN A 130 2.37 -21.13 -3.55
CA GLN A 130 1.32 -21.41 -4.54
C GLN A 130 1.60 -20.80 -5.93
N ARG A 131 2.82 -20.34 -6.21
CA ARG A 131 3.20 -19.63 -7.45
C ARG A 131 2.99 -20.40 -8.77
N GLU A 132 2.61 -21.67 -8.70
CA GLU A 132 2.27 -22.52 -9.84
C GLU A 132 0.82 -22.31 -10.32
N PHE A 133 -0.04 -21.75 -9.45
CA PHE A 133 -1.42 -21.42 -9.78
C PHE A 133 -1.52 -20.02 -10.37
N GLU A 134 -2.40 -19.82 -11.36
CA GLU A 134 -2.50 -18.59 -12.15
C GLU A 134 -2.66 -17.33 -11.30
N GLU A 135 -3.61 -17.32 -10.36
CA GLU A 135 -3.88 -16.14 -9.53
C GLU A 135 -2.74 -15.82 -8.54
N PRO A 136 -2.25 -16.76 -7.71
CA PRO A 136 -1.05 -16.52 -6.89
C PRO A 136 0.18 -16.17 -7.72
N HIS A 137 0.37 -16.74 -8.91
CA HIS A 137 1.48 -16.38 -9.80
C HIS A 137 1.39 -14.91 -10.26
N ALA A 138 0.20 -14.48 -10.66
CA ALA A 138 -0.06 -13.12 -11.10
C ALA A 138 0.10 -12.07 -9.98
N LEU A 139 -0.06 -12.49 -8.72
CA LEU A 139 0.22 -11.66 -7.54
C LEU A 139 1.70 -11.71 -7.15
N TYR A 140 2.31 -12.90 -7.14
CA TYR A 140 3.73 -13.11 -6.86
C TYR A 140 4.62 -12.24 -7.76
N THR A 141 4.31 -12.21 -9.06
CA THR A 141 5.03 -11.39 -10.05
C THR A 141 4.78 -9.89 -9.90
N ALA A 142 3.71 -9.49 -9.21
CA ALA A 142 3.39 -8.09 -8.94
C ALA A 142 3.98 -7.58 -7.62
N PHE A 143 4.49 -8.46 -6.74
CA PHE A 143 5.07 -8.04 -5.48
C PHE A 143 6.35 -7.21 -5.69
N PRO A 144 6.43 -6.00 -5.10
CA PRO A 144 7.67 -5.22 -5.09
C PRO A 144 8.79 -5.99 -4.40
N HIS A 145 10.01 -5.92 -4.94
CA HIS A 145 11.17 -6.64 -4.41
C HIS A 145 11.52 -6.27 -2.95
N ASP A 146 11.15 -5.05 -2.53
CA ASP A 146 11.39 -4.50 -1.20
C ASP A 146 10.22 -4.71 -0.23
N MET A 147 9.08 -5.25 -0.68
CA MET A 147 7.87 -5.39 0.12
C MET A 147 8.13 -6.17 1.42
N LYS A 148 8.83 -7.30 1.33
CA LYS A 148 9.18 -8.11 2.52
C LYS A 148 10.04 -7.34 3.52
N ILE A 149 10.98 -6.54 3.04
CA ILE A 149 11.84 -5.72 3.89
C ILE A 149 11.00 -4.68 4.63
N ILE A 150 10.05 -4.04 3.94
CA ILE A 150 9.19 -2.99 4.50
C ILE A 150 8.22 -3.58 5.54
N ILE A 151 7.55 -4.70 5.24
CA ILE A 151 6.56 -5.28 6.18
C ILE A 151 7.23 -5.89 7.43
N GLN A 152 8.49 -6.32 7.32
CA GLN A 152 9.28 -6.84 8.45
C GLN A 152 10.04 -5.74 9.21
N SER A 153 10.10 -4.52 8.67
CA SER A 153 10.74 -3.39 9.33
C SER A 153 9.94 -2.95 10.56
N PRO A 154 10.61 -2.57 11.66
CA PRO A 154 9.92 -2.07 12.84
C PRO A 154 9.12 -0.82 12.48
N VAL A 155 7.83 -0.83 12.83
CA VAL A 155 6.98 0.35 12.73
C VAL A 155 7.47 1.35 13.77
N VAL A 156 8.18 2.38 13.33
CA VAL A 156 8.56 3.50 14.20
C VAL A 156 7.27 4.25 14.53
N GLU A 157 6.95 4.39 15.81
CA GLU A 157 5.89 5.31 16.24
C GLU A 157 6.31 6.72 15.82
N GLU A 158 5.63 7.28 14.82
CA GLU A 158 5.73 8.71 14.53
C GLU A 158 5.08 9.49 15.68
N LYS A 159 5.82 9.64 16.78
CA LYS A 159 5.52 10.66 17.78
C LYS A 159 5.79 12.01 17.12
N ASN A 160 4.72 12.69 16.70
CA ASN A 160 4.66 14.12 16.39
C ASN A 160 6.02 14.82 16.24
N ALA A 161 6.54 14.91 15.01
CA ALA A 161 7.62 15.83 14.68
C ALA A 161 7.09 16.94 13.77
N HIS A 162 6.22 17.80 14.31
CA HIS A 162 6.29 19.20 13.92
C HIS A 162 7.58 19.77 14.52
N GLY A 163 8.66 19.76 13.73
CA GLY A 163 9.88 20.50 14.06
C GLY A 163 11.18 19.77 13.72
N CYS A 164 11.98 20.45 12.91
CA CYS A 164 13.41 20.27 12.70
C CYS A 164 13.85 19.27 11.62
N LEU A 165 14.04 19.83 10.42
CA LEU A 165 15.28 19.65 9.65
C LEU A 165 16.47 19.56 10.61
N GLY A 166 17.16 18.41 10.62
CA GLY A 166 18.29 18.15 11.50
C GLY A 166 19.16 17.02 10.98
N MET A 167 19.94 17.36 9.95
CA MET A 167 21.24 16.79 9.57
C MET A 167 21.54 15.31 9.92
N VAL A 168 21.58 14.47 8.88
CA VAL A 168 22.47 13.30 8.89
C VAL A 168 23.86 13.77 8.44
N SER A 169 24.63 14.30 9.38
CA SER A 169 26.09 14.25 9.33
C SER A 169 26.50 13.63 10.64
N ASP A 170 27.15 12.47 10.57
CA ASP A 170 28.26 12.04 11.44
C ASP A 170 28.37 10.52 11.45
N CYS A 171 28.88 9.97 10.35
CA CYS A 171 29.50 8.65 10.28
C CYS A 171 30.70 8.67 9.32
N LEU A 172 31.61 9.64 9.47
CA LEU A 172 32.93 9.63 8.84
C LEU A 172 33.99 10.20 9.79
N SER A 173 34.28 9.47 10.86
CA SER A 173 35.51 9.65 11.63
C SER A 173 35.98 8.30 12.12
N GLY A 174 36.72 7.60 11.25
CA GLY A 174 37.31 6.32 11.60
C GLY A 174 38.04 5.63 10.46
N LEU A 175 38.86 6.35 9.68
CA LEU A 175 39.97 5.76 8.91
C LEU A 175 40.79 6.86 8.21
N ARG A 176 41.88 7.28 8.85
CA ARG A 176 43.07 7.78 8.16
C ARG A 176 44.30 7.16 8.83
N ILE A 177 44.96 6.34 8.01
CA ILE A 177 46.38 5.91 7.92
C ILE A 177 47.26 6.33 9.10
#